data_AF-A0A1W9L4D3-F1
#
_entry.id   AF-A0A1W9L4D3-F1
#
_cell.length_a   1.000
_cell.length_b   1.000
_cell.length_c   1.000
_cell.angle_alpha   90.00
_cell.angle_beta   90.00
_cell.angle_gamma   90.00
#
_symmetry.space_group_name_H-M   'P 1'
#
loop_
_entity.id
_entity.type
_entity.pdbx_description
1 polymer ?
#
loop_
_entity_poly.entity_id
_entity_poly.type
_entity_poly.pdbx_seq_one_letter_code
_entity_poly.pdbx_strand_id
1 'polypeptide(L)'
;AIDKDNHIILDEKYLKPLVKTFFGDVVQISNGYPIPTYDWFYKNLCNADGTISLRPFLDLISNSIQNYFDQMRTNSYRMNRFPTPILDHRYFTYGEMRKKAVERHFQDLAMEEGNEDLTRIFNYIQLHAPANLRKSFLTTNELKILFEKVKETYPMEHTNFDDLSNLLTDNGVIGKKPKPGGYVTYEFALLYKYYLGLSNKRKLV
;
A
#
# COMPACT_ATOMS: atom_id res chain seq x y z
N ALA A 1 -2.90 -10.43 31.92
CA ALA A 1 -3.44 -11.59 31.20
C ALA A 1 -2.65 -11.71 29.91
N ILE A 2 -2.04 -12.86 29.66
CA ILE A 2 -1.36 -13.14 28.40
C ILE A 2 -2.47 -13.53 27.44
N ASP A 3 -2.74 -12.66 26.47
CA ASP A 3 -3.72 -12.95 25.43
C ASP A 3 -3.18 -14.06 24.51
N LYS A 4 -4.08 -14.93 24.07
CA LYS A 4 -3.77 -16.24 23.47
C LYS A 4 -3.39 -16.18 22.00
N ASP A 5 -3.28 -15.00 21.42
CA ASP A 5 -2.84 -14.80 20.05
C ASP A 5 -1.58 -13.94 20.06
N ASN A 6 -0.60 -14.27 19.21
CA ASN A 6 0.70 -13.57 19.05
C ASN A 6 0.53 -12.13 18.48
N HIS A 7 -0.51 -11.41 18.88
CA HIS A 7 -0.81 -10.05 18.48
C HIS A 7 -0.55 -9.11 19.66
N ILE A 8 0.48 -8.27 19.51
CA ILE A 8 0.72 -7.16 20.43
C ILE A 8 -0.46 -6.20 20.25
N ILE A 9 -1.23 -5.94 21.32
CA ILE A 9 -2.19 -4.83 21.33
C ILE A 9 -1.40 -3.58 20.94
N LEU A 10 -1.76 -2.94 19.82
CA LEU A 10 -1.15 -1.70 19.32
C LEU A 10 -1.44 -0.58 20.33
N ASP A 11 -0.68 -0.55 21.43
CA ASP A 11 -0.81 0.49 22.44
C ASP A 11 -0.11 1.74 21.92
N GLU A 12 -0.93 2.64 21.40
CA GLU A 12 -0.51 3.93 20.87
C GLU A 12 0.37 4.72 21.84
N LYS A 13 0.20 4.51 23.16
CA LYS A 13 1.01 5.14 24.21
C LYS A 13 2.50 4.81 24.07
N TYR A 14 2.85 3.61 23.62
CA TYR A 14 4.23 3.17 23.45
C TYR A 14 4.72 3.34 22.02
N LEU A 15 3.85 3.11 21.03
CA LEU A 15 4.23 3.18 19.62
C LEU A 15 4.40 4.61 19.11
N LYS A 16 3.54 5.56 19.52
CA LYS A 16 3.64 6.95 19.05
C LYS A 16 4.96 7.62 19.48
N PRO A 17 5.42 7.50 20.74
CA PRO A 17 6.73 8.03 21.12
C PRO A 17 7.88 7.41 20.32
N LEU A 18 7.85 6.09 20.11
CA LEU A 18 8.89 5.40 19.33
C LEU A 18 8.91 5.91 17.89
N VAL A 19 7.76 5.97 17.22
CA VAL A 19 7.65 6.49 15.86
C VAL A 19 8.14 7.94 15.80
N LYS A 20 7.76 8.78 16.78
CA LYS A 20 8.19 10.18 16.85
C LYS A 20 9.71 10.31 16.98
N THR A 21 10.34 9.52 17.84
CA THR A 21 11.80 9.57 18.05
C THR A 21 12.57 9.14 16.80
N PHE A 22 12.12 8.09 16.11
CA PHE A 22 12.83 7.56 14.94
C PHE A 22 12.53 8.29 13.64
N PHE A 23 11.28 8.70 13.43
CA PHE A 23 10.78 9.16 12.13
C PHE A 23 10.24 10.59 12.13
N GLY A 24 10.19 11.23 13.31
CA GLY A 24 9.71 12.59 13.50
C GLY A 24 8.22 12.63 13.82
N ASP A 25 7.74 13.80 14.27
CA ASP A 25 6.36 13.98 14.74
C ASP A 25 5.36 14.01 13.58
N VAL A 26 5.76 14.64 12.47
CA VAL A 26 4.91 14.86 11.31
C VAL A 26 5.62 14.56 10.00
N VAL A 27 4.85 14.05 9.05
CA VAL A 27 5.22 13.85 7.66
C VAL A 27 4.66 15.01 6.84
N GLN A 28 5.55 15.76 6.19
CA GLN A 28 5.19 16.81 5.25
C GLN A 28 5.38 16.32 3.81
N ILE A 29 4.28 16.06 3.08
CA ILE A 29 4.32 15.73 1.65
C ILE A 29 3.81 16.94 0.86
N SER A 30 4.73 17.59 0.14
CA SER A 30 4.48 18.78 -0.71
C SER A 30 3.61 19.86 -0.02
N ASN A 31 2.68 20.50 -0.73
CA ASN A 31 1.81 21.58 -0.24
C ASN A 31 0.63 21.07 0.62
N GLY A 32 0.71 19.85 1.16
CA GLY A 32 -0.33 19.27 2.00
C GLY A 32 -0.27 19.72 3.46
N TYR A 33 -1.29 19.38 4.24
CA TYR A 33 -1.25 19.51 5.69
C TYR A 33 -0.28 18.49 6.29
N PRO A 34 0.52 18.84 7.31
CA PRO A 34 1.34 17.89 8.06
C PRO A 34 0.45 16.76 8.61
N ILE A 35 0.90 15.51 8.46
CA ILE A 35 0.19 14.33 8.96
C ILE A 35 1.03 13.72 10.09
N PRO A 36 0.46 13.34 11.24
CA PRO A 36 1.20 12.61 12.27
C PRO A 36 1.90 11.38 11.68
N THR A 37 3.18 11.20 11.97
CA THR A 37 3.98 10.15 11.32
C THR A 37 3.44 8.75 11.59
N TYR A 38 2.89 8.52 12.78
CA TYR A 38 2.19 7.27 13.13
C TYR A 38 1.01 7.02 12.20
N ASP A 39 0.13 8.00 12.03
CA ASP A 39 -1.04 7.89 11.15
C ASP A 39 -0.63 7.71 9.69
N TRP A 40 0.49 8.32 9.29
CA TRP A 40 1.06 8.12 7.97
C TRP A 40 1.48 6.66 7.78
N PHE A 41 2.27 6.09 8.70
CA PHE A 41 2.66 4.69 8.62
C PHE A 41 1.44 3.77 8.61
N TYR A 42 0.51 3.97 9.56
CA TYR A 42 -0.73 3.21 9.63
C TYR A 42 -1.44 3.19 8.28
N LYS A 43 -1.75 4.37 7.71
CA LYS A 43 -2.47 4.45 6.42
C LYS A 43 -1.71 3.83 5.26
N ASN A 44 -0.38 3.96 5.20
CA ASN A 44 0.41 3.51 4.04
C ASN A 44 0.83 2.04 4.11
N LEU A 45 0.69 1.40 5.27
CA LEU A 45 1.06 0.00 5.49
C LEU A 45 -0.14 -0.91 5.80
N CYS A 46 -1.31 -0.31 5.95
CA CYS A 46 -2.54 -1.02 6.21
C CYS A 46 -3.10 -1.67 4.94
N ASN A 47 -3.51 -2.93 5.08
CA ASN A 47 -4.31 -3.66 4.12
C ASN A 47 -5.75 -3.10 4.08
N ALA A 48 -6.55 -3.58 3.14
CA ALA A 48 -7.91 -3.10 2.99
C ALA A 48 -8.85 -3.48 4.14
N ASP A 49 -8.50 -4.51 4.91
CA ASP A 49 -9.25 -5.04 6.06
C ASP A 49 -8.92 -4.32 7.39
N GLY A 50 -7.96 -3.39 7.40
CA GLY A 50 -7.53 -2.69 8.61
C GLY A 50 -6.29 -3.28 9.28
N THR A 51 -5.77 -4.41 8.81
CA THR A 51 -4.56 -5.03 9.37
C THR A 51 -3.30 -4.34 8.84
N ILE A 52 -2.18 -4.43 9.58
CA ILE A 52 -0.89 -3.85 9.16
C ILE A 52 0.03 -4.99 8.72
N SER A 53 0.55 -4.90 7.50
CA SER A 53 1.56 -5.85 7.02
C SER A 53 2.95 -5.47 7.53
N LEU A 54 3.57 -6.37 8.31
CA LEU A 54 4.90 -6.13 8.89
C LEU A 54 6.03 -6.16 7.85
N ARG A 55 5.94 -7.03 6.84
CA ARG A 55 6.97 -7.13 5.79
C ARG A 55 7.14 -5.81 5.02
N PRO A 56 6.08 -5.18 4.50
CA PRO A 56 6.19 -3.86 3.90
C PRO A 56 6.77 -2.79 4.81
N PHE A 57 6.48 -2.84 6.11
CA PHE A 57 7.10 -1.93 7.06
C PHE A 57 8.62 -2.12 7.10
N LEU A 58 9.08 -3.36 7.31
CA LEU A 58 10.52 -3.67 7.41
C LEU A 58 11.26 -3.34 6.11
N ASP A 59 10.68 -3.71 4.96
CA ASP A 59 11.28 -3.43 3.65
C ASP A 59 11.27 -1.91 3.38
N LEU A 60 10.24 -1.16 3.77
CA LEU A 60 10.22 0.29 3.67
C LEU A 60 11.36 0.93 4.48
N ILE A 61 11.55 0.53 5.74
CA ILE A 61 12.62 1.06 6.58
C ILE A 61 14.00 0.71 6.01
N SER A 62 14.21 -0.55 5.62
CA SER A 62 15.47 -1.01 5.00
C SER A 62 15.82 -0.20 3.75
N ASN A 63 14.88 -0.09 2.81
CA ASN A 63 15.05 0.67 1.57
C ASN A 63 15.29 2.17 1.83
N SER A 64 14.61 2.73 2.84
CA SER A 64 14.76 4.15 3.19
C SER A 64 16.11 4.47 3.81
N ILE A 65 16.66 3.57 4.63
CA ILE A 65 18.02 3.69 5.18
C ILE A 65 19.06 3.60 4.06
N GLN A 66 18.89 2.70 3.09
CA GLN A 66 19.77 2.64 1.92
C GLN A 66 19.70 3.94 1.10
N ASN A 67 18.49 4.42 0.79
CA ASN A 67 18.27 5.69 0.07
C ASN A 67 18.93 6.88 0.78
N TYR A 68 18.90 6.91 2.13
CA TYR A 68 19.62 7.90 2.92
C TYR A 68 21.13 7.84 2.69
N PHE A 69 21.75 6.67 2.81
CA PHE A 69 23.19 6.52 2.60
C PHE A 69 23.62 6.82 1.16
N ASP A 70 22.80 6.47 0.18
CA ASP A 70 23.06 6.78 -1.23
C ASP A 70 23.04 8.29 -1.48
N GLN A 71 22.07 9.02 -0.92
CA GLN A 71 22.01 10.49 -1.02
C GLN A 71 23.13 11.21 -0.25
N MET A 72 23.62 10.61 0.84
CA MET A 72 24.81 11.11 1.54
C MET A 72 26.06 11.01 0.67
N ARG A 73 26.25 9.88 -0.03
CA ARG A 73 27.41 9.64 -0.90
C ARG A 73 27.45 10.56 -2.12
N THR A 74 26.31 11.04 -2.59
CA THR A 74 26.20 11.90 -3.78
C THR A 74 26.28 13.41 -3.48
N ASN A 75 26.79 13.82 -2.30
CA ASN A 75 27.04 15.23 -1.90
C ASN A 75 25.81 16.17 -1.96
N SER A 76 24.59 15.62 -1.98
CA SER A 76 23.35 16.39 -1.97
C SER A 76 22.90 16.81 -0.56
N TYR A 77 23.69 16.47 0.46
CA TYR A 77 23.25 16.51 1.85
C TYR A 77 23.44 17.92 2.45
N ARG A 78 22.35 18.69 2.51
CA ARG A 78 22.26 19.86 3.40
C ARG A 78 22.02 19.35 4.82
N MET A 79 23.08 19.19 5.59
CA MET A 79 23.00 18.86 7.01
C MET A 79 22.18 19.96 7.72
N ASN A 80 20.94 19.65 8.11
CA ASN A 80 20.12 20.57 8.89
C ASN A 80 20.71 20.67 10.30
N ARG A 81 20.89 21.90 10.81
CA ARG A 81 21.45 22.18 12.14
C ARG A 81 20.47 21.94 13.30
N PHE A 82 19.36 21.26 13.04
CA PHE A 82 18.29 21.00 14.00
C PHE A 82 18.27 19.51 14.38
N PRO A 83 17.74 19.13 15.55
CA PRO A 83 17.51 17.74 15.87
C PRO A 83 16.53 17.15 14.85
N THR A 84 17.08 16.47 13.84
CA THR A 84 16.31 15.72 12.86
C THR A 84 16.01 14.35 13.43
N PRO A 85 14.84 13.77 13.11
CA PRO A 85 14.62 12.36 13.41
C PRO A 85 15.72 11.48 12.81
N ILE A 86 15.92 10.30 13.39
CA ILE A 86 16.95 9.34 12.95
C ILE A 86 16.81 9.03 11.45
N LEU A 87 15.57 8.91 10.97
CA LEU A 87 15.23 8.77 9.55
C LEU A 87 14.15 9.77 9.16
N ASP A 88 14.54 10.83 8.44
CA ASP A 88 13.64 11.88 7.96
C ASP A 88 12.60 11.36 6.96
N HIS A 89 11.39 11.91 7.02
CA HIS A 89 10.27 11.51 6.18
C HIS A 89 10.54 11.55 4.68
N ARG A 90 11.45 12.40 4.21
CA ARG A 90 11.82 12.46 2.78
C ARG A 90 12.38 11.14 2.24
N TYR A 91 12.96 10.31 3.11
CA TYR A 91 13.55 9.04 2.69
C TYR A 91 12.53 7.92 2.55
N PHE A 92 11.50 7.89 3.40
CA PHE A 92 10.46 6.85 3.38
C PHE A 92 9.16 7.26 2.68
N THR A 93 8.95 8.54 2.40
CA THR A 93 7.75 9.00 1.66
C THR A 93 7.90 8.92 0.14
N TYR A 94 9.12 8.65 -0.35
CA TYR A 94 9.40 8.59 -1.77
C TYR A 94 8.72 7.41 -2.46
N GLY A 95 8.11 7.67 -3.63
CA GLY A 95 7.27 6.70 -4.33
C GLY A 95 7.99 5.39 -4.68
N GLU A 96 9.27 5.46 -5.06
CA GLU A 96 10.07 4.28 -5.38
C GLU A 96 10.34 3.41 -4.14
N MET A 97 10.59 4.00 -2.98
CA MET A 97 10.81 3.24 -1.74
C MET A 97 9.53 2.51 -1.33
N ARG A 98 8.39 3.15 -1.53
CA ARG A 98 7.07 2.56 -1.29
C ARG A 98 6.73 1.44 -2.26
N LYS A 99 7.10 1.59 -3.54
CA LYS A 99 6.95 0.53 -4.54
C LYS A 99 7.78 -0.70 -4.15
N LYS A 100 9.07 -0.50 -3.84
CA LYS A 100 9.98 -1.58 -3.43
C LYS A 100 9.55 -2.27 -2.13
N ALA A 101 8.98 -1.52 -1.19
CA ALA A 101 8.51 -2.07 0.09
C ALA A 101 7.43 -3.15 -0.07
N VAL A 102 6.64 -3.11 -1.15
CA VAL A 102 5.53 -4.06 -1.35
C VAL A 102 5.94 -5.29 -2.15
N GLU A 103 7.04 -5.22 -2.89
CA GLU A 103 7.41 -6.24 -3.87
C GLU A 103 7.54 -7.64 -3.25
N ARG A 104 8.30 -7.78 -2.17
CA ARG A 104 8.47 -9.07 -1.49
C ARG A 104 7.19 -9.52 -0.79
N HIS A 105 6.43 -8.58 -0.23
CA HIS A 105 5.14 -8.91 0.39
C HIS A 105 4.16 -9.47 -0.62
N PHE A 106 4.10 -8.88 -1.81
CA PHE A 106 3.27 -9.40 -2.89
C PHE A 106 3.78 -10.76 -3.40
N GLN A 107 5.10 -10.94 -3.52
CA GLN A 107 5.67 -12.24 -3.92
C GLN A 107 5.28 -13.34 -2.92
N ASP A 108 5.46 -13.09 -1.62
CA ASP A 108 5.06 -14.03 -0.57
C ASP A 108 3.56 -14.36 -0.69
N LEU A 109 2.71 -13.32 -0.81
CA LEU A 109 1.25 -13.46 -0.95
C LEU A 109 0.84 -14.28 -2.18
N ALA A 110 1.47 -14.02 -3.34
CA ALA A 110 1.13 -14.65 -4.60
C ALA A 110 1.69 -16.08 -4.74
N MET A 111 2.61 -16.49 -3.86
CA MET A 111 3.14 -17.85 -3.79
C MET A 111 2.33 -18.76 -2.85
N GLU A 112 1.38 -18.21 -2.09
CA GLU A 112 0.45 -19.00 -1.28
C GLU A 112 -0.51 -19.80 -2.17
N GLU A 113 -0.87 -21.01 -1.74
CA GLU A 113 -1.77 -21.89 -2.48
C GLU A 113 -3.14 -21.23 -2.69
N GLY A 114 -3.61 -21.18 -3.94
CA GLY A 114 -4.88 -20.53 -4.31
C GLY A 114 -4.74 -19.04 -4.68
N ASN A 115 -3.55 -18.46 -4.58
CA ASN A 115 -3.29 -17.05 -4.89
C ASN A 115 -2.61 -16.82 -6.26
N GLU A 116 -2.49 -17.84 -7.10
CA GLU A 116 -1.77 -17.82 -8.39
C GLU A 116 -2.32 -16.72 -9.32
N ASP A 117 -3.64 -16.51 -9.28
CA ASP A 117 -4.34 -15.49 -10.06
C ASP A 117 -3.99 -14.05 -9.64
N LEU A 118 -3.47 -13.81 -8.42
CA LEU A 118 -3.03 -12.49 -7.98
C LEU A 118 -1.90 -11.96 -8.88
N THR A 119 -0.94 -12.83 -9.23
CA THR A 119 0.17 -12.48 -10.14
C THR A 119 -0.36 -11.98 -11.48
N ARG A 120 -1.36 -12.66 -12.04
CA ARG A 120 -1.95 -12.34 -13.34
C ARG A 120 -2.70 -11.00 -13.30
N ILE A 121 -3.48 -10.79 -12.25
CA ILE A 121 -4.22 -9.53 -12.02
C ILE A 121 -3.25 -8.35 -11.87
N PHE A 122 -2.23 -8.48 -11.01
CA PHE A 122 -1.28 -7.40 -10.75
C PHE A 122 -0.44 -7.06 -11.98
N ASN A 123 0.05 -8.07 -12.69
CA ASN A 123 0.79 -7.89 -13.94
C ASN A 123 -0.07 -7.16 -14.98
N TYR A 124 -1.35 -7.54 -15.12
CA TYR A 124 -2.27 -6.84 -16.00
C TYR A 124 -2.40 -5.36 -15.61
N ILE A 125 -2.62 -5.07 -14.33
CA ILE A 125 -2.79 -3.69 -13.85
C ILE A 125 -1.54 -2.84 -14.13
N GLN A 126 -0.35 -3.40 -13.91
CA GLN A 126 0.91 -2.68 -14.10
C GLN A 126 1.24 -2.45 -15.58
N LEU A 127 1.06 -3.48 -16.42
CA LEU A 127 1.57 -3.49 -17.80
C LEU A 127 0.53 -3.12 -18.85
N HIS A 128 -0.76 -3.42 -18.62
CA HIS A 128 -1.78 -3.41 -19.67
C HIS A 128 -3.02 -2.58 -19.33
N ALA A 129 -3.34 -2.36 -18.04
CA ALA A 129 -4.58 -1.70 -17.67
C ALA A 129 -4.62 -0.24 -18.14
N PRO A 130 -5.70 0.18 -18.83
CA PRO A 130 -5.87 1.56 -19.25
C PRO A 130 -6.08 2.48 -18.04
N ALA A 131 -5.79 3.77 -18.21
CA ALA A 131 -5.82 4.76 -17.12
C ALA A 131 -7.16 4.87 -16.38
N ASN A 132 -8.29 4.53 -17.03
CA ASN A 132 -9.60 4.51 -16.40
C ASN A 132 -9.82 3.32 -15.45
N LEU A 133 -9.06 2.23 -15.61
CA LEU A 133 -9.07 1.06 -14.72
C LEU A 133 -7.88 1.06 -13.74
N ARG A 134 -6.79 1.76 -14.07
CA ARG A 134 -5.61 1.92 -13.19
C ARG A 134 -5.80 3.09 -12.20
N LYS A 135 -6.76 2.93 -11.30
CA LYS A 135 -7.13 3.91 -10.26
C LYS A 135 -7.42 3.23 -8.93
N SER A 136 -7.27 3.97 -7.83
CA SER A 136 -7.40 3.41 -6.47
C SER A 136 -8.80 2.92 -6.11
N PHE A 137 -9.83 3.32 -6.86
CA PHE A 137 -11.22 2.97 -6.62
C PHE A 137 -11.88 2.51 -7.90
N LEU A 138 -12.52 1.35 -7.88
CA LEU A 138 -13.30 0.82 -9.00
C LEU A 138 -14.75 0.66 -8.58
N THR A 139 -15.68 1.04 -9.45
CA THR A 139 -17.07 0.58 -9.31
C THR A 139 -17.16 -0.92 -9.57
N THR A 140 -18.26 -1.56 -9.16
CA THR A 140 -18.49 -2.98 -9.45
C THR A 140 -18.38 -3.29 -10.95
N ASN A 141 -18.91 -2.41 -11.81
CA ASN A 141 -18.82 -2.60 -13.26
C ASN A 141 -17.39 -2.47 -13.77
N GLU A 142 -16.62 -1.50 -13.27
CA GLU A 142 -15.22 -1.33 -13.66
C GLU A 142 -14.34 -2.48 -13.19
N LEU A 143 -14.60 -3.06 -12.01
CA LEU A 143 -13.90 -4.24 -11.52
C LEU A 143 -14.23 -5.48 -12.38
N LYS A 144 -15.50 -5.66 -12.77
CA LYS A 144 -15.89 -6.70 -13.74
C LYS A 144 -15.15 -6.54 -15.07
N ILE A 145 -15.13 -5.34 -15.62
CA ILE A 145 -14.40 -5.05 -16.87
C ILE A 145 -12.90 -5.34 -16.70
N LEU A 146 -12.30 -5.00 -15.56
CA LEU A 146 -10.90 -5.35 -15.28
C LEU A 146 -10.69 -6.87 -15.33
N PHE A 147 -11.53 -7.65 -14.65
CA PHE A 147 -11.41 -9.11 -14.63
C PHE A 147 -11.64 -9.75 -16.00
N GLU A 148 -12.60 -9.28 -16.79
CA GLU A 148 -12.77 -9.78 -18.16
C GLU A 148 -11.49 -9.55 -18.98
N LYS A 149 -10.90 -8.36 -18.91
CA LYS A 149 -9.66 -8.06 -19.63
C LYS A 149 -8.45 -8.86 -19.13
N VAL A 150 -8.38 -9.16 -17.84
CA VAL A 150 -7.35 -10.05 -17.28
C VAL A 150 -7.51 -11.44 -17.88
N LYS A 151 -8.73 -11.99 -17.91
CA LYS A 151 -9.04 -13.32 -18.49
C LYS A 151 -8.77 -13.38 -20.00
N GLU A 152 -8.97 -12.29 -20.72
CA GLU A 152 -8.61 -12.18 -22.14
C GLU A 152 -7.09 -12.21 -22.37
N THR A 153 -6.30 -11.82 -21.35
CA THR A 153 -4.84 -11.70 -21.45
C THR A 153 -4.10 -12.92 -20.90
N TYR A 154 -4.61 -13.50 -19.82
CA TYR A 154 -3.98 -14.60 -19.08
C TYR A 154 -4.99 -15.72 -18.82
N PRO A 155 -4.57 -17.00 -18.88
CA PRO A 155 -5.40 -18.09 -18.38
C PRO A 155 -5.57 -17.92 -16.87
N MET A 156 -6.82 -18.02 -16.39
CA MET A 156 -7.17 -17.85 -14.97
C MET A 156 -7.79 -19.13 -14.42
N GLU A 157 -7.59 -19.39 -13.13
CA GLU A 157 -8.25 -20.52 -12.45
C GLU A 157 -9.65 -20.11 -11.99
N HIS A 158 -9.76 -18.92 -11.40
CA HIS A 158 -11.02 -18.32 -11.04
C HIS A 158 -11.67 -17.66 -12.26
N THR A 159 -12.92 -18.04 -12.54
CA THR A 159 -13.61 -17.62 -13.76
C THR A 159 -14.74 -16.62 -13.51
N ASN A 160 -15.34 -16.68 -12.32
CA ASN A 160 -16.46 -15.84 -11.95
C ASN A 160 -16.01 -14.59 -11.16
N PHE A 161 -16.89 -13.59 -11.11
CA PHE A 161 -16.59 -12.31 -10.47
C PHE A 161 -16.42 -12.43 -8.95
N ASP A 162 -17.23 -13.26 -8.29
CA ASP A 162 -17.23 -13.35 -6.83
C ASP A 162 -15.95 -14.02 -6.34
N ASP A 163 -15.48 -15.06 -7.00
CA ASP A 163 -14.21 -15.72 -6.71
C ASP A 163 -13.03 -14.75 -6.79
N LEU A 164 -12.90 -14.02 -7.91
CA LEU A 164 -11.82 -13.04 -8.10
C LEU A 164 -11.94 -11.85 -7.14
N SER A 165 -13.17 -11.44 -6.82
CA SER A 165 -13.42 -10.38 -5.85
C SER A 165 -13.06 -10.82 -4.44
N ASN A 166 -13.40 -12.06 -4.06
CA ASN A 166 -13.08 -12.64 -2.76
C ASN A 166 -11.58 -12.85 -2.65
N LEU A 167 -10.91 -13.39 -3.68
CA LEU A 167 -9.47 -13.51 -3.75
C LEU A 167 -8.76 -12.20 -3.41
N LEU A 168 -9.18 -11.08 -4.00
CA LEU A 168 -8.59 -9.77 -3.69
C LEU A 168 -9.00 -9.21 -2.32
N THR A 169 -10.19 -9.54 -1.82
CA THR A 169 -10.70 -9.03 -0.54
C THR A 169 -10.09 -9.78 0.64
N ASP A 170 -10.05 -11.10 0.57
CA ASP A 170 -9.54 -12.01 1.60
C ASP A 170 -8.04 -11.81 1.80
N ASN A 171 -7.31 -11.52 0.72
CA ASN A 171 -5.90 -11.14 0.77
C ASN A 171 -5.66 -9.66 1.13
N GLY A 172 -6.69 -8.91 1.51
CA GLY A 172 -6.57 -7.51 1.93
C GLY A 172 -6.09 -6.55 0.84
N VAL A 173 -6.16 -6.93 -0.44
CA VAL A 173 -5.75 -6.11 -1.58
C VAL A 173 -6.78 -5.02 -1.85
N ILE A 174 -8.06 -5.35 -1.81
CA ILE A 174 -9.17 -4.42 -1.99
C ILE A 174 -10.17 -4.47 -0.84
N GLY A 175 -10.83 -3.34 -0.57
CA GLY A 175 -11.88 -3.21 0.44
C GLY A 175 -13.20 -2.85 -0.21
N LYS A 176 -14.26 -3.58 0.14
CA LYS A 176 -15.62 -3.31 -0.32
C LYS A 176 -16.24 -2.18 0.50
N LYS A 177 -16.54 -1.05 -0.17
CA LYS A 177 -17.14 0.15 0.47
C LYS A 177 -18.53 0.44 -0.10
N PRO A 178 -19.59 0.25 0.70
CA PRO A 178 -20.92 0.74 0.35
C PRO A 178 -20.92 2.26 0.20
N LYS A 179 -21.71 2.76 -0.76
CA LYS A 179 -21.95 4.18 -1.00
C LYS A 179 -23.44 4.50 -0.84
N PRO A 180 -23.78 5.76 -0.50
CA PRO A 180 -25.16 6.22 -0.53
C PRO A 180 -25.81 5.90 -1.88
N GLY A 181 -27.06 5.44 -1.87
CA GLY A 181 -27.77 4.99 -3.07
C GLY A 181 -27.60 3.51 -3.42
N GLY A 182 -27.00 2.70 -2.54
CA GLY A 182 -26.90 1.24 -2.70
C GLY A 182 -25.76 0.77 -3.60
N TYR A 183 -24.94 1.69 -4.12
CA TYR A 183 -23.79 1.35 -4.95
C TYR A 183 -22.63 0.81 -4.11
N VAL A 184 -21.85 -0.09 -4.69
CA VAL A 184 -20.64 -0.64 -4.08
C VAL A 184 -19.42 -0.25 -4.91
N THR A 185 -18.40 0.25 -4.20
CA THR A 185 -17.06 0.52 -4.75
C THR A 185 -16.03 -0.36 -4.08
N TYR A 186 -15.01 -0.76 -4.83
CA TYR A 186 -13.85 -1.51 -4.36
C TYR A 186 -12.65 -0.58 -4.34
N GLU A 187 -11.99 -0.46 -3.19
CA GLU A 187 -10.82 0.40 -3.00
C GLU A 187 -9.57 -0.43 -2.76
N PHE A 188 -8.54 -0.24 -3.58
CA PHE A 188 -7.23 -0.83 -3.33
C PHE A 188 -6.64 -0.27 -2.04
N ALA A 189 -6.06 -1.13 -1.21
CA ALA A 189 -5.30 -0.69 -0.05
C ALA A 189 -4.19 0.28 -0.49
N LEU A 190 -3.99 1.35 0.29
CA LEU A 190 -3.00 2.37 -0.03
C LEU A 190 -1.57 1.80 -0.09
N LEU A 191 -1.36 0.68 0.60
CA LEU A 191 -0.16 -0.16 0.49
C LEU A 191 0.21 -0.42 -0.98
N TYR A 192 -0.72 -0.96 -1.77
CA TYR A 192 -0.47 -1.37 -3.15
C TYR A 192 -0.41 -0.23 -4.17
N LYS A 193 -0.77 1.01 -3.79
CA LYS A 193 -0.93 2.13 -4.72
C LYS A 193 0.29 2.37 -5.62
N TYR A 194 1.48 2.44 -5.03
CA TYR A 194 2.71 2.74 -5.78
C TYR A 194 3.23 1.51 -6.50
N TYR A 195 3.02 0.33 -5.92
CA TYR A 195 3.35 -0.93 -6.55
C TYR A 195 2.57 -1.14 -7.85
N LEU A 196 1.27 -0.91 -7.83
CA LEU A 196 0.37 -1.07 -8.97
C LEU A 196 0.30 0.16 -9.90
N GLY A 197 0.98 1.27 -9.55
CA GLY A 197 0.93 2.51 -10.34
C GLY A 197 -0.47 3.17 -10.40
N LEU A 198 -1.25 3.04 -9.32
CA LEU A 198 -2.64 3.51 -9.27
C LEU A 198 -2.73 5.03 -9.16
N SER A 199 -3.67 5.60 -9.90
CA SER A 199 -3.99 7.02 -9.83
C SER A 199 -5.09 7.33 -8.80
N ASN A 200 -4.96 8.46 -8.11
CA ASN A 200 -5.98 8.96 -7.16
C ASN A 200 -7.14 9.68 -7.86
N LYS A 201 -7.21 9.73 -9.20
CA LYS A 201 -8.20 10.55 -9.91
C LYS A 201 -9.61 9.97 -9.68
N ARG A 202 -10.34 10.55 -8.72
CA ARG A 202 -11.75 10.87 -8.97
C ARG A 202 -11.72 11.90 -10.09
N LYS A 203 -12.05 11.51 -11.33
CA LYS A 203 -12.63 12.49 -12.24
C LYS A 203 -13.97 12.87 -11.61
N LEU A 204 -13.96 13.93 -10.80
CA LEU A 204 -15.15 14.72 -10.61
C LEU A 204 -15.42 15.33 -11.99
N VAL A 205 -16.39 14.74 -12.69
CA VAL A 205 -17.14 15.46 -13.71
C VAL A 205 -18.15 16.31 -12.96
#